data_AF-A0A1F8P2U7-F1
#
_entry.id   AF-A0A1F8P2U7-F1
#
_cell.length_a   1.000
_cell.length_b   1.000
_cell.length_c   1.000
_cell.angle_alpha   90.00
_cell.angle_beta   90.00
_cell.angle_gamma   90.00
#
_symmetry.space_group_name_H-M   'P 1'
#
loop_
_entity.id
_entity.type
_entity.pdbx_description
1 polymer ?
#
loop_
_entity_poly.entity_id
_entity_poly.type
_entity_poly.pdbx_seq_one_letter_code
_entity_poly.pdbx_strand_id
1 'polypeptide(L)'
;MARHDYKIFSQGKIGTLALSNRLVRSATWDPSILKSRKLTDEILLFYQELAAGGVGMIITGGLPVIEKEMLVGGDPEGKACSYEDVHVEGINRIA
;
A
#
# COMPACT_ATOMS: atom_id res chain seq x y z
N MET A 1 -2.32 32.09 11.84
CA MET A 1 -2.74 30.68 11.94
C MET A 1 -1.54 29.82 11.62
N ALA A 2 -1.23 28.86 12.47
CA ALA A 2 -0.21 27.85 12.23
C ALA A 2 -0.89 26.51 11.91
N ARG A 3 -0.16 25.61 11.25
CA ARG A 3 -0.71 24.33 10.77
C ARG A 3 -1.42 23.51 11.85
N HIS A 4 -0.95 23.55 13.09
CA HIS A 4 -1.54 22.83 14.22
C HIS A 4 -2.95 23.32 14.61
N ASP A 5 -3.38 24.47 14.10
CA ASP A 5 -4.72 25.02 14.36
C ASP A 5 -5.80 24.27 13.56
N TYR A 6 -5.41 23.55 12.49
CA TYR A 6 -6.34 22.81 11.65
C TYR A 6 -6.52 21.37 12.15
N LYS A 7 -7.77 20.90 12.16
CA LYS A 7 -8.15 19.52 12.52
C LYS A 7 -7.40 18.46 11.70
N ILE A 8 -6.96 18.77 10.48
CA ILE A 8 -6.20 17.82 9.64
C ILE A 8 -4.83 17.47 10.25
N PHE A 9 -4.24 18.36 11.05
CA PHE A 9 -2.96 18.13 11.75
C PHE A 9 -3.14 17.64 13.20
N SER A 10 -4.36 17.41 13.66
CA SER A 10 -4.61 16.83 14.99
C SER A 10 -4.60 15.30 14.96
N GLN A 11 -4.35 14.68 16.11
CA GLN A 11 -4.39 13.23 16.25
C GLN A 11 -5.77 12.66 15.89
N GLY A 12 -5.77 11.39 15.45
CA GLY A 12 -6.97 10.67 15.06
C GLY A 12 -6.88 9.17 15.34
N LYS A 13 -7.98 8.45 15.08
CA LYS A 13 -8.05 7.00 15.22
C LYS A 13 -8.88 6.42 14.07
N ILE A 14 -8.41 5.32 13.48
CA ILE A 14 -9.14 4.51 12.51
C ILE A 14 -9.04 3.06 12.96
N GLY A 15 -10.17 2.43 13.30
CA GLY A 15 -10.15 1.09 13.91
C GLY A 15 -9.32 1.09 15.20
N THR A 16 -8.28 0.27 15.26
CA THR A 16 -7.32 0.22 16.39
C THR A 16 -6.08 1.10 16.19
N LEU A 17 -5.90 1.70 15.01
CA LEU A 17 -4.73 2.52 14.67
C LEU A 17 -4.87 3.93 15.23
N ALA A 18 -3.89 4.36 16.02
CA ALA A 18 -3.73 5.75 16.45
C ALA A 18 -2.86 6.50 15.44
N LEU A 19 -3.32 7.66 14.98
CA LEU A 19 -2.65 8.47 13.96
C LEU A 19 -2.15 9.77 14.56
N SER A 20 -0.91 10.14 14.24
CA SER A 20 -0.30 11.41 14.68
C SER A 20 -0.96 12.64 14.04
N ASN A 21 -1.55 12.46 12.85
CA ASN A 21 -2.34 13.45 12.12
C ASN A 21 -3.35 12.75 11.19
N ARG A 22 -4.14 13.52 10.43
CA ARG A 22 -5.20 13.00 9.53
C ARG A 22 -4.80 13.05 8.04
N LEU A 23 -3.51 13.17 7.74
CA LEU A 23 -3.00 13.09 6.37
C LEU A 23 -2.86 11.62 6.00
N VAL A 24 -3.59 11.22 4.96
CA VAL A 24 -3.57 9.85 4.44
C VAL A 24 -3.00 9.86 3.03
N ARG A 25 -1.91 9.14 2.82
CA ARG A 25 -1.43 8.80 1.49
C ARG A 25 -2.33 7.70 0.94
N SER A 26 -3.05 7.99 -0.15
CA SER A 26 -3.97 7.02 -0.79
C SER A 26 -3.22 5.87 -1.46
N ALA A 27 -3.95 4.79 -1.78
CA ALA A 27 -3.45 3.71 -2.63
C ALA A 27 -3.18 4.24 -4.04
N THR A 28 -1.94 4.62 -4.32
CA THR A 28 -1.54 5.02 -5.68
C THR A 28 -0.89 3.85 -6.38
N TRP A 29 -1.23 3.72 -7.65
CA TRP A 29 -0.73 2.68 -8.52
C TRP A 29 0.79 2.58 -8.50
N ASP A 30 1.28 1.39 -8.16
CA ASP A 30 2.70 1.03 -8.21
C ASP A 30 2.87 -0.08 -9.28
N PRO A 31 3.27 0.29 -10.50
CA PRO A 31 3.40 -0.66 -11.59
C PRO A 31 4.53 -1.69 -11.36
N SER A 32 5.46 -1.40 -10.45
CA SER A 32 6.61 -2.25 -10.18
C SER A 32 6.21 -3.45 -9.34
N ILE A 33 5.40 -3.27 -8.28
CA ILE A 33 4.88 -4.40 -7.50
C ILE A 33 3.94 -5.26 -8.35
N LEU A 34 3.03 -4.63 -9.11
CA LEU A 34 2.07 -5.36 -9.95
C LEU A 34 2.76 -6.29 -10.96
N LYS A 35 3.86 -5.83 -11.59
CA LYS A 35 4.54 -6.59 -12.64
C LYS A 35 5.52 -7.63 -12.10
N SER A 36 6.25 -7.29 -11.03
CA SER A 36 7.34 -8.12 -10.52
C SER A 36 6.93 -9.01 -9.35
N ARG A 37 5.83 -8.68 -8.64
CA ARG A 37 5.47 -9.24 -7.34
C ARG A 37 6.62 -9.21 -6.33
N LYS A 38 7.48 -8.19 -6.42
CA LYS A 38 8.58 -7.98 -5.46
C LYS A 38 8.50 -6.58 -4.89
N LEU A 39 8.72 -6.49 -3.58
CA LEU A 39 9.03 -5.23 -2.93
C LEU A 39 10.52 -4.94 -3.11
N THR A 40 10.85 -4.16 -4.13
CA THR A 40 12.23 -3.74 -4.39
C THR A 40 12.70 -2.72 -3.35
N ASP A 41 14.01 -2.54 -3.23
CA ASP A 41 14.58 -1.54 -2.31
C ASP A 41 14.19 -0.11 -2.68
N GLU A 42 14.01 0.17 -3.97
CA GLU A 42 13.51 1.46 -4.47
C GLU A 42 12.09 1.76 -3.98
N ILE A 43 11.19 0.76 -4.05
CA ILE A 43 9.82 0.90 -3.57
C ILE A 43 9.81 1.05 -2.05
N LEU A 44 10.64 0.27 -1.34
CA LEU A 44 10.77 0.39 0.11
C LEU A 44 11.25 1.78 0.52
N LEU A 45 12.28 2.31 -0.15
CA LEU A 45 12.79 3.67 0.09
C LEU A 45 11.70 4.71 -0.16
N PHE A 46 10.90 4.57 -1.22
CA PHE A 46 9.78 5.47 -1.48
C PHE A 46 8.75 5.49 -0.34
N TYR A 47 8.36 4.34 0.22
CA TYR A 47 7.46 4.29 1.38
C TYR A 47 8.10 4.91 2.63
N GLN A 48 9.40 4.70 2.84
CA GLN A 48 10.16 5.32 3.94
C GLN A 48 10.19 6.85 3.82
N GLU A 49 10.42 7.38 2.62
CA GLU A 49 10.41 8.82 2.37
C GLU A 49 9.01 9.43 2.60
N LEU A 50 7.95 8.75 2.18
CA LEU A 50 6.58 9.17 2.46
C LEU A 50 6.30 9.23 3.97
N ALA A 51 6.72 8.21 4.71
CA ALA A 51 6.57 8.16 6.16
C ALA A 51 7.38 9.27 6.85
N ALA A 52 8.63 9.49 6.42
CA ALA A 52 9.49 10.57 6.92
C ALA A 52 8.92 11.97 6.61
N GLY A 53 8.16 12.11 5.52
CA GLY A 53 7.41 13.32 5.17
C GLY A 53 6.28 13.69 6.15
N GLY A 54 5.95 12.80 7.10
CA GLY A 54 5.04 13.09 8.20
C GLY A 54 3.56 12.80 7.93
N VAL A 55 3.24 11.97 6.93
CA VAL A 55 1.87 11.47 6.76
C VAL A 55 1.48 10.59 7.95
N GLY A 56 0.23 10.68 8.40
CA GLY A 56 -0.26 9.90 9.54
C GLY A 56 -0.54 8.43 9.18
N MET A 57 -0.88 8.15 7.92
CA MET A 57 -1.17 6.81 7.42
C MET A 57 -0.84 6.70 5.93
N ILE A 58 -0.36 5.53 5.50
CA ILE A 58 -0.18 5.18 4.10
C ILE A 58 -1.03 3.95 3.78
N ILE A 59 -1.84 4.04 2.73
CA ILE A 59 -2.47 2.89 2.11
C ILE A 59 -1.55 2.47 0.97
N THR A 60 -1.06 1.23 0.99
CA THR A 60 -0.16 0.71 -0.06
C THR A 60 -0.84 0.74 -1.42
N GLY A 61 -0.05 0.78 -2.49
CA GLY A 61 -0.55 0.56 -3.85
C GLY A 61 -1.27 -0.78 -3.99
N GLY A 62 -2.02 -0.95 -5.09
CA GLY A 62 -2.78 -2.17 -5.34
C GLY A 62 -1.87 -3.39 -5.44
N LEU A 63 -2.12 -4.39 -4.60
CA LEU A 63 -1.50 -5.71 -4.68
C LEU A 63 -2.50 -6.64 -5.38
N PRO A 64 -2.18 -7.17 -6.58
CA PRO A 64 -3.11 -8.01 -7.31
C PRO A 64 -3.25 -9.33 -6.60
N VAL A 65 -4.49 -9.74 -6.30
CA VAL A 65 -4.83 -10.99 -5.60
C VAL A 65 -5.20 -12.12 -6.56
N ILE A 66 -4.81 -11.97 -7.82
CA ILE A 66 -5.08 -12.90 -8.90
C ILE A 66 -3.81 -13.15 -9.70
N GLU A 67 -3.79 -14.25 -10.44
CA GLU A 67 -2.64 -14.57 -11.28
C GLU A 67 -2.41 -13.53 -12.37
N LYS A 68 -1.14 -13.31 -12.74
CA LYS A 68 -0.78 -12.25 -13.70
C LYS A 68 -1.45 -12.51 -15.06
N GLU A 69 -1.58 -13.77 -15.42
CA GLU A 69 -2.25 -14.25 -16.61
C GLU A 69 -3.74 -13.87 -16.61
N MET A 70 -4.38 -13.88 -15.44
CA MET A 70 -5.78 -13.48 -15.26
C MET A 70 -5.99 -11.98 -15.46
N LEU A 71 -4.97 -11.16 -15.16
CA LEU A 71 -5.01 -9.71 -15.39
C LEU A 71 -4.97 -9.34 -16.88
N VAL A 72 -4.45 -10.23 -17.73
CA VAL A 72 -4.18 -9.93 -19.15
C VAL A 72 -5.18 -10.63 -20.09
N GLY A 73 -5.86 -11.70 -19.67
CA GLY A 73 -6.75 -12.45 -20.56
C GLY A 73 -7.97 -13.14 -19.93
N GLY A 74 -8.19 -12.98 -18.61
CA GLY A 74 -9.18 -13.81 -17.89
C GLY A 74 -8.74 -15.26 -17.78
N ASP A 75 -9.38 -16.01 -16.87
CA ASP A 75 -9.06 -17.41 -16.62
C ASP A 75 -9.71 -18.34 -17.65
N PRO A 76 -8.95 -19.03 -18.52
CA PRO A 76 -9.54 -20.02 -19.41
C PRO A 76 -10.03 -21.29 -18.68
N GLU A 77 -9.57 -21.55 -17.45
CA GLU A 77 -9.81 -22.80 -16.70
C GLU A 77 -10.74 -22.64 -15.47
N GLY A 78 -11.13 -21.42 -15.12
CA GLY A 78 -12.08 -21.15 -14.02
C GLY A 78 -11.56 -21.49 -12.61
N LYS A 79 -10.24 -21.48 -12.41
CA LYS A 79 -9.56 -21.66 -11.14
C LYS A 79 -9.93 -20.52 -10.18
N ALA A 80 -10.46 -20.90 -9.01
CA ALA A 80 -10.68 -19.95 -7.93
C ALA A 80 -9.34 -19.39 -7.44
N CYS A 81 -9.22 -18.06 -7.39
CA CYS A 81 -8.04 -17.40 -6.84
C CYS A 81 -8.03 -17.55 -5.31
N SER A 82 -6.98 -18.13 -4.74
CA SER A 82 -6.73 -18.11 -3.30
C SER A 82 -5.80 -16.94 -2.94
N TYR A 83 -6.07 -16.27 -1.81
CA TYR A 83 -5.13 -15.29 -1.25
C TYR A 83 -3.79 -15.91 -0.86
N GLU A 84 -3.76 -17.22 -0.59
CA GLU A 84 -2.54 -17.96 -0.25
C GLU A 84 -1.58 -18.10 -1.44
N ASP A 85 -2.11 -18.07 -2.66
CA ASP A 85 -1.34 -18.15 -3.90
C ASP A 85 -0.75 -16.78 -4.29
N VAL A 86 -1.13 -15.72 -3.58
CA VAL A 86 -0.73 -14.33 -3.86
C VAL A 86 0.43 -13.93 -2.97
N HIS A 87 1.63 -14.29 -3.41
CA HIS A 87 2.86 -13.88 -2.72
C HIS A 87 3.49 -12.64 -3.35
N VAL A 88 3.78 -11.64 -2.52
CA VAL A 88 4.68 -10.53 -2.88
C VAL A 88 5.97 -10.71 -2.09
N GLU A 89 7.06 -10.98 -2.80
CA GLU A 89 8.38 -11.18 -2.23
C GLU A 89 8.82 -9.94 -1.45
N GLY A 90 9.18 -10.12 -0.19
CA GLY A 90 9.68 -9.04 0.66
C GLY A 90 8.62 -8.06 1.18
N ILE A 91 7.32 -8.35 1.02
CA ILE A 91 6.24 -7.45 1.49
C ILE A 91 6.32 -7.17 3.00
N ASN A 92 6.81 -8.12 3.78
CA ASN A 92 7.03 -8.00 5.22
C ASN A 92 8.09 -6.94 5.61
N ARG A 93 8.84 -6.40 4.64
CA ARG A 93 9.83 -5.34 4.89
C ARG A 93 9.19 -3.95 4.99
N ILE A 94 7.92 -3.81 4.60
CA ILE A 94 7.20 -2.53 4.58
C ILE A 94 6.60 -2.14 5.94
N ALA A 95 6.45 -3.09 6.87
CA ALA A 95 5.74 -2.95 8.15
C ALA A 95 6.56 -3.53 9.31
#